data_AF-A0A1C6VPL9-F1
#
_entry.id   AF-A0A1C6VPL9-F1
#
_cell.length_a   1.000
_cell.length_b   1.000
_cell.length_c   1.000
_cell.angle_alpha   90.00
_cell.angle_beta   90.00
_cell.angle_gamma   90.00
#
_symmetry.space_group_name_H-M   'P 1'
#
loop_
_entity.id
_entity.type
_entity.pdbx_description
1 polymer ?
#
loop_
_entity_poly.entity_id
_entity_poly.type
_entity_poly.pdbx_seq_one_letter_code
_entity_poly.pdbx_strand_id
1 'polypeptide(L)'
;MIALVRLRLAGFLRTGRALAPVLAGLLALGVLYGGGRAQPAEAYGVSAVVLFPVLAWQTKILLDVEPDVQRRLARVVLGPARERAAGLLAAAVAGLGTVAVALVFPWLVGGVTGPAGPGDRPLAEGLALGLWAHLLALPAAVGLGALACRAITRSAGYGVAVLTLGGVGAVVLGLSGSVAPWLAPPVLPTARALAGPLAASTGLLLTARALAWAAVPLAGYAWGRRGRA
;
A
#
# COMPACT_ATOMS: atom_id res chain seq x y z
N MET A 1 -4.52 17.02 -15.66
CA MET A 1 -4.40 16.10 -14.51
C MET A 1 -2.97 15.91 -14.04
N ILE A 2 -2.04 15.62 -14.94
CA ILE A 2 -0.62 15.41 -14.65
C ILE A 2 -0.01 16.56 -13.82
N ALA A 3 -0.33 17.81 -14.14
CA ALA A 3 0.17 18.97 -13.40
C ALA A 3 -0.19 18.93 -11.90
N LEU A 4 -1.44 18.57 -11.55
CA LEU A 4 -1.88 18.47 -10.15
C LEU A 4 -1.20 17.30 -9.42
N VAL A 5 -1.03 16.16 -10.11
CA VAL A 5 -0.28 15.01 -9.57
C VAL A 5 1.16 15.41 -9.26
N ARG A 6 1.85 16.06 -10.22
CA ARG A 6 3.22 16.55 -10.05
C ARG A 6 3.32 17.57 -8.93
N LEU A 7 2.36 18.49 -8.81
CA LEU A 7 2.31 19.47 -7.74
C LEU A 7 2.22 18.79 -6.36
N ARG A 8 1.33 17.81 -6.20
CA ARG A 8 1.15 17.08 -4.93
C ARG A 8 2.38 16.26 -4.57
N LEU A 9 2.96 15.55 -5.53
CA LEU A 9 4.22 14.81 -5.33
C LEU A 9 5.37 15.74 -4.96
N ALA A 10 5.51 16.86 -5.67
CA ALA A 10 6.55 17.85 -5.38
C ALA A 10 6.36 18.45 -3.99
N GLY A 11 5.12 18.78 -3.59
CA GLY A 11 4.82 19.23 -2.23
C GLY A 11 5.19 18.16 -1.19
N PHE A 12 4.80 16.91 -1.42
CA PHE A 12 5.07 15.79 -0.51
C PHE A 12 6.59 15.57 -0.29
N LEU A 13 7.37 15.62 -1.36
CA LEU A 13 8.82 15.42 -1.32
C LEU A 13 9.56 16.66 -0.77
N ARG A 14 9.26 17.85 -1.29
CA ARG A 14 9.99 19.09 -0.93
C ARG A 14 9.70 19.56 0.49
N THR A 15 8.54 19.24 1.07
CA THR A 15 8.26 19.56 2.48
C THR A 15 8.77 18.50 3.44
N GLY A 16 9.57 17.52 2.98
CA GLY A 16 10.12 16.45 3.82
C GLY A 16 9.08 15.50 4.42
N ARG A 17 7.81 15.59 4.01
CA ARG A 17 6.72 14.78 4.58
C ARG A 17 6.81 13.30 4.18
N ALA A 18 7.57 13.02 3.12
CA ALA A 18 7.94 11.66 2.74
C ALA A 18 8.92 11.00 3.70
N LEU A 19 9.69 11.77 4.49
CA LEU A 19 10.78 11.23 5.29
C LEU A 19 10.30 10.24 6.35
N ALA A 20 9.26 10.60 7.10
CA ALA A 20 8.73 9.74 8.17
C ALA A 20 8.26 8.35 7.67
N PRO A 21 7.39 8.24 6.63
CA PRO A 21 7.01 6.93 6.11
C PRO A 21 8.17 6.19 5.43
N VAL A 22 9.11 6.89 4.77
CA VAL A 22 10.29 6.26 4.19
C VAL A 22 11.19 5.64 5.26
N LEU A 23 11.49 6.38 6.33
CA LEU A 23 12.30 5.87 7.44
C LEU A 23 11.61 4.71 8.15
N ALA A 24 10.29 4.78 8.37
CA ALA A 24 9.53 3.67 8.94
C ALA A 24 9.55 2.43 8.04
N GLY A 25 9.41 2.62 6.72
CA GLY A 25 9.51 1.54 5.74
C GLY A 25 10.90 0.89 5.74
N LEU A 26 11.96 1.70 5.73
CA LEU A 26 13.34 1.20 5.79
C LEU A 26 13.64 0.48 7.10
N LEU A 27 13.17 1.00 8.24
CA LEU A 27 13.30 0.32 9.53
C LEU A 27 12.59 -1.03 9.50
N ALA A 28 11.35 -1.06 9.01
CA ALA A 28 10.57 -2.30 8.95
C ALA A 28 11.20 -3.34 8.03
N LEU A 29 11.73 -2.91 6.87
CA LEU A 29 12.48 -3.78 5.96
C LEU A 29 13.81 -4.24 6.59
N GLY A 30 14.53 -3.36 7.28
CA GLY A 30 15.79 -3.70 7.96
C GLY A 30 15.58 -4.75 9.04
N VAL A 31 14.52 -4.62 9.85
CA VAL A 31 14.12 -5.64 10.83
C VAL A 31 13.73 -6.94 10.14
N LEU A 32 12.92 -6.88 9.08
CA LEU A 32 12.45 -8.06 8.35
C LEU A 32 13.61 -8.86 7.74
N TYR A 33 14.58 -8.18 7.13
CA TYR A 33 15.68 -8.81 6.40
C TYR A 33 16.98 -8.96 7.20
N GLY A 34 17.00 -8.52 8.46
CA GLY A 34 18.17 -8.66 9.33
C GLY A 34 18.36 -10.07 9.89
N GLY A 35 17.32 -10.90 9.89
CA GLY A 35 17.32 -12.21 10.55
C GLY A 35 17.68 -13.43 9.69
N GLY A 36 17.82 -13.27 8.37
CA GLY A 36 18.09 -14.40 7.48
C GLY A 36 17.80 -14.09 6.01
N ARG A 37 18.07 -15.08 5.15
CA ARG A 37 17.87 -14.96 3.70
C ARG A 37 16.70 -15.84 3.27
N ALA A 38 15.81 -15.30 2.44
CA ALA A 38 14.69 -16.04 1.87
C ALA A 38 14.69 -15.94 0.33
N GLN A 39 13.93 -16.81 -0.33
CA GLN A 39 13.70 -16.68 -1.76
C GLN A 39 12.81 -15.45 -2.06
N PRO A 40 12.94 -14.84 -3.25
CA PRO A 40 12.28 -13.57 -3.56
C PRO A 40 10.76 -13.62 -3.36
N ALA A 41 10.08 -14.68 -3.79
CA ALA A 41 8.62 -14.78 -3.68
C ALA A 41 8.14 -14.71 -2.21
N GLU A 42 8.76 -15.49 -1.33
CA GLU A 42 8.43 -15.53 0.09
C GLU A 42 8.81 -14.21 0.79
N ALA A 43 10.04 -13.76 0.57
CA ALA A 43 10.57 -12.50 1.08
C ALA A 43 9.63 -11.32 0.77
N TYR A 44 9.20 -11.21 -0.48
CA TYR A 44 8.36 -10.11 -0.93
C TYR A 44 6.89 -10.25 -0.55
N GLY A 45 6.41 -11.48 -0.38
CA GLY A 45 5.10 -11.74 0.21
C GLY A 45 5.00 -11.16 1.61
N VAL A 46 6.00 -11.44 2.46
CA VAL A 46 6.05 -10.92 3.84
C VAL A 46 6.29 -9.41 3.85
N SER A 47 7.17 -8.86 3.00
CA SER A 47 7.39 -7.41 2.96
C SER A 47 6.14 -6.64 2.54
N ALA A 48 5.31 -7.19 1.64
CA ALA A 48 4.02 -6.58 1.28
C ALA A 48 3.06 -6.47 2.48
N VAL A 49 3.07 -7.47 3.39
CA VAL A 49 2.31 -7.42 4.66
C VAL A 49 2.84 -6.31 5.56
N VAL A 50 4.15 -6.27 5.78
CA VAL A 50 4.81 -5.32 6.68
C VAL A 50 4.67 -3.87 6.19
N LEU A 51 4.75 -3.66 4.87
CA LEU A 51 4.64 -2.32 4.26
C LEU A 51 3.21 -1.84 4.06
N PHE A 52 2.19 -2.71 4.16
CA PHE A 52 0.79 -2.30 4.04
C PHE A 52 0.41 -1.09 4.93
N PRO A 53 0.67 -1.09 6.26
CA PRO A 53 0.39 0.08 7.10
C PRO A 53 1.24 1.30 6.75
N VAL A 54 2.50 1.11 6.32
CA VAL A 54 3.39 2.19 5.89
C VAL A 54 2.84 2.89 4.64
N LEU A 55 2.40 2.12 3.64
CA LEU A 55 1.79 2.63 2.41
C LEU A 55 0.46 3.37 2.67
N ALA A 56 -0.34 2.87 3.61
CA ALA A 56 -1.58 3.53 4.02
C ALA A 56 -1.30 4.86 4.72
N TRP A 57 -0.34 4.87 5.64
CA TRP A 57 0.10 6.09 6.33
C TRP A 57 0.70 7.12 5.37
N GLN A 58 1.56 6.67 4.44
CA GLN A 58 2.12 7.49 3.38
C GLN A 58 1.03 8.15 2.53
N THR A 59 0.01 7.38 2.15
CA THR A 59 -1.14 7.90 1.40
C THR A 59 -1.88 8.97 2.18
N LYS A 60 -2.15 8.74 3.48
CA LYS A 60 -2.76 9.74 4.35
C LYS A 60 -1.95 11.04 4.35
N ILE A 61 -0.64 10.95 4.62
CA ILE A 61 0.23 12.14 4.69
C ILE A 61 0.20 12.89 3.37
N LEU A 62 0.33 12.19 2.23
CA LEU A 62 0.34 12.81 0.90
C LEU A 62 -0.96 13.56 0.63
N LEU A 63 -2.12 12.95 0.92
CA LEU A 63 -3.43 13.61 0.74
C LEU A 63 -3.63 14.78 1.71
N ASP A 64 -2.90 14.79 2.83
CA ASP A 64 -2.90 15.84 3.83
C ASP A 64 -1.84 16.94 3.55
N VAL A 65 -1.01 16.82 2.51
CA VAL A 65 0.00 17.86 2.17
C VAL A 65 -0.66 19.18 1.75
N GLU A 66 -1.75 19.10 0.97
CA GLU A 66 -2.31 20.27 0.26
C GLU A 66 -3.22 21.14 1.14
N PRO A 67 -2.88 22.42 1.38
CA PRO A 67 -3.72 23.36 2.12
C PRO A 67 -5.17 23.39 1.63
N ASP A 68 -6.11 23.59 2.55
CA ASP A 68 -7.53 23.49 2.27
C ASP A 68 -8.03 24.50 1.22
N VAL A 69 -7.43 25.69 1.18
CA VAL A 69 -7.72 26.72 0.17
C VAL A 69 -7.28 26.27 -1.23
N GLN A 70 -6.05 25.76 -1.36
CA GLN A 70 -5.53 25.24 -2.64
C GLN A 70 -6.38 24.08 -3.15
N ARG A 71 -6.78 23.19 -2.24
CA ARG A 71 -7.67 22.08 -2.57
C ARG A 71 -9.04 22.55 -3.07
N ARG A 72 -9.62 23.58 -2.46
CA ARG A 72 -10.89 24.18 -2.93
C ARG A 72 -10.74 24.80 -4.31
N LEU A 73 -9.66 25.54 -4.56
CA LEU A 73 -9.36 26.09 -5.89
C LEU A 73 -9.19 24.98 -6.94
N ALA A 74 -8.43 23.92 -6.63
CA ALA A 74 -8.24 22.78 -7.52
C ALA A 74 -9.57 22.09 -7.87
N ARG A 75 -10.49 21.98 -6.91
CA ARG A 75 -11.85 21.44 -7.15
C ARG A 75 -12.69 22.35 -8.05
N VAL A 76 -12.61 23.68 -7.89
CA VAL A 76 -13.34 24.62 -8.75
C VAL A 76 -12.81 24.56 -10.18
N VAL A 77 -11.50 24.53 -10.37
CA VAL A 77 -10.87 24.56 -11.71
C VAL A 77 -11.01 23.22 -12.45
N LEU A 78 -10.86 22.08 -11.75
CA LEU A 78 -10.80 20.76 -12.40
C LEU A 78 -12.05 19.90 -12.18
N GLY A 79 -12.91 20.28 -11.25
CA GLY A 79 -14.03 19.47 -10.79
C GLY A 79 -13.65 18.46 -9.71
N PRO A 80 -14.63 17.99 -8.91
CA PRO A 80 -14.40 17.15 -7.73
C PRO A 80 -13.86 15.75 -8.07
N ALA A 81 -14.29 15.15 -9.19
CA ALA A 81 -13.84 13.81 -9.57
C ALA A 81 -12.35 13.80 -9.96
N ARG A 82 -11.94 14.75 -10.79
CA ARG A 82 -10.55 14.90 -11.26
C ARG A 82 -9.60 15.26 -10.11
N GLU A 83 -10.01 16.14 -9.21
CA GLU A 83 -9.21 16.48 -8.03
C GLU A 83 -8.98 15.27 -7.10
N ARG A 84 -9.99 14.43 -6.86
CA ARG A 84 -9.84 13.19 -6.08
C ARG A 84 -8.94 12.19 -6.79
N ALA A 85 -9.19 11.95 -8.08
CA ALA A 85 -8.41 11.03 -8.89
C ALA A 85 -6.92 11.42 -8.91
N ALA A 86 -6.60 12.71 -9.05
CA ALA A 86 -5.21 13.17 -8.99
C ALA A 86 -4.53 12.90 -7.64
N GLY A 87 -5.27 12.91 -6.53
CA GLY A 87 -4.75 12.61 -5.20
C GLY A 87 -4.45 11.14 -5.04
N LEU A 88 -5.39 10.30 -5.45
CA LEU A 88 -5.22 8.84 -5.43
C LEU A 88 -4.11 8.40 -6.39
N LEU A 89 -3.99 9.02 -7.58
CA LEU A 89 -2.90 8.77 -8.51
C LEU A 89 -1.55 9.21 -7.93
N ALA A 90 -1.46 10.39 -7.31
CA ALA A 90 -0.24 10.82 -6.63
C ALA A 90 0.16 9.88 -5.49
N ALA A 91 -0.81 9.42 -4.69
CA ALA A 91 -0.58 8.43 -3.64
C ALA A 91 -0.10 7.09 -4.21
N ALA A 92 -0.71 6.59 -5.29
CA ALA A 92 -0.29 5.37 -5.96
C ALA A 92 1.13 5.48 -6.53
N VAL A 93 1.47 6.59 -7.19
CA VAL A 93 2.84 6.82 -7.71
C VAL A 93 3.86 6.87 -6.57
N ALA A 94 3.56 7.58 -5.47
CA ALA A 94 4.44 7.60 -4.31
C ALA A 94 4.60 6.19 -3.70
N GLY A 95 3.50 5.44 -3.61
CA GLY A 95 3.51 4.06 -3.11
C GLY A 95 4.32 3.12 -3.99
N LEU A 96 4.23 3.25 -5.32
CA LEU A 96 5.08 2.53 -6.27
C LEU A 96 6.57 2.82 -6.06
N GLY A 97 6.93 4.06 -5.70
CA GLY A 97 8.31 4.39 -5.29
C GLY A 97 8.75 3.59 -4.06
N THR A 98 7.90 3.49 -3.04
CA THR A 98 8.15 2.68 -1.84
C THR A 98 8.22 1.19 -2.17
N VAL A 99 7.39 0.68 -3.08
CA VAL A 99 7.47 -0.70 -3.58
C VAL A 99 8.80 -0.94 -4.31
N ALA A 100 9.26 -0.01 -5.14
CA ALA A 100 10.57 -0.13 -5.79
C ALA A 100 11.71 -0.21 -4.77
N VAL A 101 11.68 0.61 -3.72
CA VAL A 101 12.62 0.50 -2.59
C VAL A 101 12.52 -0.86 -1.91
N ALA A 102 11.31 -1.36 -1.66
CA ALA A 102 11.09 -2.67 -1.05
C ALA A 102 11.64 -3.84 -1.89
N LEU A 103 11.63 -3.70 -3.21
CA LEU A 103 12.19 -4.70 -4.12
C LEU A 103 13.72 -4.64 -4.15
N VAL A 104 14.32 -3.45 -4.11
CA VAL A 104 15.77 -3.25 -4.22
C VAL A 104 16.49 -3.46 -2.88
N PHE A 105 15.96 -2.92 -1.78
CA PHE A 105 16.61 -2.90 -0.47
C PHE A 105 17.09 -4.28 0.01
N PRO A 106 16.33 -5.38 -0.13
CA PRO A 106 16.74 -6.69 0.39
C PRO A 106 17.99 -7.24 -0.30
N TRP A 107 18.25 -6.85 -1.55
CA TRP A 107 19.49 -7.22 -2.26
C TRP A 107 20.71 -6.49 -1.70
N LEU A 108 20.53 -5.23 -1.30
CA LEU A 108 21.61 -4.41 -0.73
C LEU A 108 22.08 -4.93 0.63
N VAL A 109 21.15 -5.50 1.41
CA VAL A 109 21.44 -6.03 2.76
C VAL A 109 21.62 -7.56 2.78
N GLY A 110 21.57 -8.22 1.62
CA GLY A 110 21.71 -9.66 1.50
C GLY A 110 20.51 -10.48 2.02
N GLY A 111 19.35 -9.86 2.28
CA GLY A 111 18.15 -10.52 2.78
C GLY A 111 17.42 -11.43 1.77
N VAL A 112 17.81 -11.38 0.50
CA VAL A 112 17.30 -12.27 -0.55
C VAL A 112 18.43 -13.09 -1.16
N THR A 113 18.09 -14.31 -1.57
CA THR A 113 19.00 -15.24 -2.27
C THR A 113 18.41 -15.66 -3.61
N GLY A 114 19.30 -15.94 -4.57
CA GLY A 114 18.91 -16.59 -5.82
C GLY A 114 18.62 -18.08 -5.62
N PRO A 115 18.16 -18.76 -6.68
CA PRO A 115 17.91 -20.20 -6.65
C PRO A 115 19.22 -20.95 -6.39
N ALA A 116 19.23 -21.85 -5.41
CA ALA A 116 20.39 -22.62 -4.97
C ALA A 116 20.16 -24.14 -4.99
N GLY A 117 18.91 -24.60 -4.88
CA GLY A 117 18.54 -26.01 -4.81
C GLY A 117 17.60 -26.47 -5.92
N PRO A 118 17.56 -27.79 -6.21
CA PRO A 118 16.55 -28.39 -7.07
C PRO A 118 15.17 -28.23 -6.43
N GLY A 119 14.28 -27.50 -7.11
CA GLY A 119 12.94 -27.14 -6.61
C GLY A 119 12.76 -25.65 -6.32
N ASP A 120 13.85 -24.88 -6.33
CA ASP A 120 13.79 -23.43 -6.17
C ASP A 120 13.13 -22.77 -7.39
N ARG A 121 12.35 -21.72 -7.14
CA ARG A 121 11.73 -20.96 -8.21
C ARG A 121 12.80 -20.24 -9.03
N PRO A 122 12.64 -20.14 -10.36
CA PRO A 122 13.43 -19.21 -11.16
C PRO A 122 13.36 -17.80 -10.59
N LEU A 123 14.50 -17.09 -10.58
CA LEU A 123 14.59 -15.73 -10.02
C LEU A 123 13.53 -14.79 -10.60
N ALA A 124 13.35 -14.81 -11.92
CA ALA A 124 12.37 -13.96 -12.61
C ALA A 124 10.93 -14.21 -12.13
N GLU A 125 10.56 -15.47 -11.90
CA GLU A 125 9.24 -15.83 -11.34
C GLU A 125 9.10 -15.29 -9.92
N GLY A 126 10.12 -15.47 -9.08
CA GLY A 126 10.12 -14.95 -7.71
C GLY A 126 9.98 -13.42 -7.64
N LEU A 127 10.69 -12.70 -8.51
CA LEU A 127 10.58 -11.24 -8.63
C LEU A 127 9.18 -10.82 -9.12
N ALA A 128 8.62 -11.51 -10.11
CA ALA A 128 7.29 -11.21 -10.65
C ALA A 128 6.18 -11.44 -9.62
N LEU A 129 6.24 -12.55 -8.88
CA LEU A 129 5.30 -12.86 -7.80
C LEU A 129 5.44 -11.88 -6.63
N GLY A 130 6.66 -11.48 -6.30
CA GLY A 130 6.90 -10.46 -5.28
C GLY A 130 6.35 -9.09 -5.66
N LEU A 131 6.58 -8.64 -6.90
CA LEU A 131 5.98 -7.42 -7.43
C LEU A 131 4.44 -7.52 -7.40
N TRP A 132 3.88 -8.66 -7.84
CA TRP A 132 2.44 -8.90 -7.80
C TRP A 132 1.86 -8.78 -6.38
N ALA A 133 2.52 -9.35 -5.35
CA ALA A 133 2.06 -9.21 -3.96
C ALA A 133 1.98 -7.75 -3.50
N HIS A 134 2.99 -6.94 -3.81
CA HIS A 134 2.98 -5.52 -3.49
C HIS A 134 1.90 -4.76 -4.28
N LEU A 135 1.68 -5.11 -5.55
CA LEU A 135 0.62 -4.52 -6.38
C LEU A 135 -0.78 -4.90 -5.91
N LEU A 136 -0.98 -6.08 -5.30
CA LEU A 136 -2.25 -6.43 -4.65
C LEU A 136 -2.48 -5.62 -3.35
N ALA A 137 -1.42 -5.37 -2.58
CA ALA A 137 -1.51 -4.63 -1.32
C ALA A 137 -1.73 -3.12 -1.54
N LEU A 138 -1.12 -2.54 -2.58
CA LEU A 138 -1.06 -1.10 -2.79
C LEU A 138 -2.44 -0.42 -2.91
N PRO A 139 -3.40 -0.89 -3.74
CA PRO A 139 -4.71 -0.24 -3.86
C PRO A 139 -5.49 -0.23 -2.54
N ALA A 140 -5.42 -1.32 -1.79
CA ALA A 140 -6.05 -1.44 -0.48
C ALA A 140 -5.42 -0.47 0.54
N ALA A 141 -4.09 -0.36 0.55
CA ALA A 141 -3.37 0.60 1.39
C ALA A 141 -3.71 2.05 1.02
N VAL A 142 -3.75 2.37 -0.28
CA VAL A 142 -4.17 3.69 -0.77
C VAL A 142 -5.60 4.01 -0.34
N GLY A 143 -6.52 3.05 -0.49
CA GLY A 143 -7.91 3.21 -0.05
C GLY A 143 -8.01 3.48 1.46
N LEU A 144 -7.29 2.71 2.28
CA LEU A 144 -7.27 2.88 3.73
C LEU A 144 -6.69 4.26 4.13
N GLY A 145 -5.57 4.66 3.53
CA GLY A 145 -4.97 5.98 3.75
C GLY A 145 -5.87 7.13 3.29
N ALA A 146 -6.63 6.94 2.22
CA ALA A 146 -7.61 7.91 1.74
C ALA A 146 -8.79 8.06 2.71
N LEU A 147 -9.28 6.97 3.30
CA LEU A 147 -10.28 7.05 4.38
C LEU A 147 -9.74 7.72 5.64
N ALA A 148 -8.44 7.61 5.91
CA ALA A 148 -7.78 8.22 7.07
C ALA A 148 -7.36 9.69 6.87
N CYS A 149 -7.50 10.24 5.67
CA CYS A 149 -7.11 11.62 5.39
C CYS A 149 -8.02 12.65 6.08
N ARG A 150 -7.52 13.86 6.32
CA ARG A 150 -8.28 14.92 7.03
C ARG A 150 -9.61 15.26 6.38
N ALA A 151 -9.70 15.09 5.06
CA ALA A 151 -10.93 15.39 4.34
C ALA A 151 -12.08 14.42 4.68
N ILE A 152 -11.75 13.23 5.20
CA ILE A 152 -12.71 12.25 5.69
C ILE A 152 -12.76 12.23 7.22
N THR A 153 -11.62 12.29 7.92
CA THR A 153 -11.63 12.11 9.38
C THR A 153 -11.77 13.41 10.17
N ARG A 154 -11.57 14.58 9.54
CA ARG A 154 -11.56 15.95 10.12
C ARG A 154 -10.52 16.22 11.20
N SER A 155 -10.07 15.21 11.94
CA SER A 155 -9.03 15.31 12.95
C SER A 155 -7.88 14.32 12.70
N ALA A 156 -6.70 14.65 13.22
CA ALA A 156 -5.55 13.76 13.21
C ALA A 156 -5.82 12.48 14.01
N GLY A 157 -6.46 12.59 15.18
CA GLY A 157 -6.77 11.45 16.05
C GLY A 157 -7.65 10.40 15.38
N TYR A 158 -8.72 10.80 14.71
CA TYR A 158 -9.55 9.85 13.95
C TYR A 158 -8.81 9.25 12.75
N GLY A 159 -7.93 10.02 12.10
CA GLY A 159 -7.05 9.50 11.05
C GLY A 159 -6.12 8.39 11.57
N VAL A 160 -5.53 8.59 12.75
CA VAL A 160 -4.72 7.56 13.42
C VAL A 160 -5.57 6.35 13.77
N ALA A 161 -6.77 6.54 14.35
CA ALA A 161 -7.66 5.43 14.67
C ALA A 161 -8.01 4.59 13.43
N VAL A 162 -8.32 5.21 12.30
CA VAL A 162 -8.59 4.50 11.03
C VAL A 162 -7.36 3.71 10.56
N LEU A 163 -6.16 4.30 10.58
CA LEU A 163 -4.94 3.61 10.18
C LEU A 163 -4.60 2.44 11.12
N THR A 164 -4.70 2.64 12.43
CA THR A 164 -4.39 1.61 13.42
C THR A 164 -5.40 0.47 13.35
N LEU A 165 -6.70 0.76 13.39
CA LEU A 165 -7.74 -0.27 13.32
C LEU A 165 -7.74 -0.98 11.95
N GLY A 166 -7.53 -0.25 10.86
CA GLY A 166 -7.46 -0.84 9.52
C GLY A 166 -6.21 -1.68 9.32
N GLY A 167 -5.04 -1.22 9.79
CA GLY A 167 -3.78 -1.95 9.72
C GLY A 167 -3.78 -3.21 10.59
N VAL A 168 -4.14 -3.07 11.86
CA VAL A 168 -4.29 -4.22 12.79
C VAL A 168 -5.38 -5.16 12.30
N GLY A 169 -6.53 -4.63 11.87
CA GLY A 169 -7.61 -5.43 11.32
C GLY A 169 -7.21 -6.22 10.07
N ALA A 170 -6.41 -5.64 9.18
CA ALA A 170 -5.89 -6.35 8.01
C ALA A 170 -5.00 -7.55 8.40
N VAL A 171 -4.23 -7.44 9.49
CA VAL A 171 -3.42 -8.54 10.01
C VAL A 171 -4.29 -9.57 10.73
N VAL A 172 -5.04 -9.15 11.77
CA VAL A 172 -5.83 -10.04 12.63
C VAL A 172 -6.86 -10.81 11.83
N LEU A 173 -7.61 -10.12 10.96
CA LEU A 173 -8.62 -10.78 10.13
C LEU A 173 -7.98 -11.56 8.97
N GLY A 174 -6.73 -11.25 8.59
CA GLY A 174 -5.98 -11.98 7.54
C GLY A 174 -5.38 -13.32 7.98
N LEU A 175 -5.41 -13.64 9.28
CA LEU A 175 -4.92 -14.89 9.85
C LEU A 175 -5.73 -16.10 9.33
N SER A 176 -5.10 -17.28 9.24
CA SER A 176 -5.72 -18.49 8.67
C SER A 176 -6.98 -18.96 9.42
N GLY A 177 -7.04 -18.75 10.74
CA GLY A 177 -8.18 -19.13 11.59
C GLY A 177 -9.19 -18.01 11.86
N SER A 178 -9.10 -16.90 11.12
CA SER A 178 -10.03 -15.78 11.29
C SER A 178 -11.47 -16.20 10.98
N VAL A 179 -12.42 -15.76 11.80
CA VAL A 179 -13.86 -16.00 11.60
C VAL A 179 -14.46 -15.12 10.49
N ALA A 180 -13.78 -14.02 10.14
CA ALA A 180 -14.26 -13.07 9.14
C ALA A 180 -13.11 -12.62 8.20
N PRO A 181 -12.44 -13.55 7.50
CA PRO A 181 -11.25 -13.22 6.72
C PRO A 181 -11.56 -12.28 5.56
N TRP A 182 -12.78 -12.35 5.02
CA TRP A 182 -13.26 -11.52 3.91
C TRP A 182 -13.28 -10.02 4.22
N LEU A 183 -13.26 -9.63 5.50
CA LEU A 183 -13.18 -8.21 5.93
C LEU A 183 -11.78 -7.61 5.77
N ALA A 184 -10.73 -8.42 5.58
CA ALA A 184 -9.37 -7.94 5.35
C ALA A 184 -8.95 -8.05 3.87
N PRO A 185 -8.09 -7.12 3.39
CA PRO A 185 -7.44 -7.28 2.10
C PRO A 185 -6.59 -8.55 2.13
N PRO A 186 -6.42 -9.26 1.00
CA PRO A 186 -5.78 -10.57 0.96
C PRO A 186 -4.24 -10.49 1.06
N VAL A 187 -3.67 -9.60 1.86
CA VAL A 187 -2.21 -9.41 1.97
C VAL A 187 -1.54 -10.60 2.66
N LEU A 188 -2.04 -11.03 3.83
CA LEU A 188 -1.54 -12.25 4.51
C LEU A 188 -1.81 -13.54 3.72
N PRO A 189 -3.03 -13.78 3.17
CA PRO A 189 -3.27 -14.91 2.28
C PRO A 189 -2.31 -14.97 1.09
N THR A 190 -1.99 -13.81 0.50
CA THR A 190 -1.03 -13.73 -0.60
C THR A 190 0.37 -14.11 -0.15
N ALA A 191 0.86 -13.55 0.96
CA ALA A 191 2.16 -13.91 1.52
C ALA A 191 2.31 -15.42 1.77
N ARG A 192 1.27 -16.03 2.37
CA ARG A 192 1.23 -17.48 2.61
C ARG A 192 1.25 -18.30 1.31
N ALA A 193 0.49 -17.86 0.30
CA ALA A 193 0.44 -18.53 -0.99
C ALA A 193 1.79 -18.46 -1.74
N LEU A 194 2.61 -17.45 -1.46
CA LEU A 194 3.93 -17.32 -2.06
C LEU A 194 5.02 -18.17 -1.40
N ALA A 195 4.79 -18.71 -0.20
CA ALA A 195 5.73 -19.62 0.47
C ALA A 195 5.79 -21.02 -0.17
N GLY A 196 4.78 -21.40 -0.98
CA GLY A 196 4.75 -22.66 -1.71
C GLY A 196 4.29 -22.48 -3.15
N PRO A 197 4.10 -23.57 -3.92
CA PRO A 197 3.62 -23.50 -5.31
C PRO A 197 2.29 -22.75 -5.41
N LEU A 198 2.20 -21.82 -6.37
CA LEU A 198 1.02 -20.99 -6.56
C LEU A 198 0.20 -21.51 -7.73
N ALA A 199 -0.97 -22.09 -7.45
CA ALA A 199 -1.92 -22.45 -8.49
C ALA A 199 -2.52 -21.18 -9.14
N ALA A 200 -2.71 -21.22 -10.46
CA ALA A 200 -3.26 -20.09 -11.23
C ALA A 200 -4.65 -19.66 -10.72
N SER A 201 -5.51 -20.63 -10.36
CA SER A 201 -6.83 -20.38 -9.76
C SER A 201 -6.74 -19.62 -8.44
N THR A 202 -5.78 -19.96 -7.58
CA THR A 202 -5.50 -19.24 -6.33
C THR A 202 -5.04 -17.81 -6.61
N GLY A 203 -4.13 -17.61 -7.56
CA GLY A 203 -3.68 -16.28 -7.97
C GLY A 203 -4.82 -15.38 -8.50
N LEU A 204 -5.70 -15.95 -9.32
CA LEU A 204 -6.89 -15.24 -9.82
C LEU A 204 -7.86 -14.86 -8.69
N LEU A 205 -8.12 -15.79 -7.76
CA LEU A 205 -9.02 -15.55 -6.63
C LEU A 205 -8.47 -14.47 -5.69
N LEU A 206 -7.16 -14.50 -5.40
CA LEU A 206 -6.49 -13.46 -4.59
C LEU A 206 -6.54 -12.09 -5.28
N THR A 207 -6.33 -12.06 -6.59
CA THR A 207 -6.40 -10.82 -7.38
C THR A 207 -7.82 -10.24 -7.38
N ALA A 208 -8.83 -11.06 -7.67
CA ALA A 208 -10.24 -10.64 -7.65
C ALA A 208 -10.66 -10.14 -6.27
N ARG A 209 -10.25 -10.85 -5.21
CA ARG A 209 -10.50 -10.44 -3.83
C ARG A 209 -9.80 -9.12 -3.48
N ALA A 210 -8.57 -8.91 -3.92
CA ALA A 210 -7.83 -7.67 -3.67
C ALA A 210 -8.53 -6.47 -4.35
N LEU A 211 -8.96 -6.64 -5.60
CA LEU A 211 -9.69 -5.62 -6.34
C LEU A 211 -11.04 -5.30 -5.71
N ALA A 212 -11.82 -6.34 -5.38
CA ALA A 212 -13.12 -6.18 -4.73
C ALA A 212 -12.98 -5.48 -3.38
N TRP A 213 -11.99 -5.87 -2.57
CA TRP A 213 -11.74 -5.23 -1.28
C TRP A 213 -11.30 -3.78 -1.46
N ALA A 214 -10.36 -3.48 -2.35
CA ALA A 214 -9.87 -2.12 -2.59
C ALA A 214 -10.96 -1.18 -3.14
N ALA A 215 -11.94 -1.71 -3.88
CA ALA A 215 -13.07 -0.92 -4.35
C ALA A 215 -13.90 -0.33 -3.21
N VAL A 216 -14.03 -1.04 -2.08
CA VAL A 216 -14.84 -0.59 -0.92
C VAL A 216 -14.30 0.70 -0.28
N PRO A 217 -13.06 0.80 0.20
CA PRO A 217 -12.54 2.02 0.79
C PRO A 217 -12.37 3.15 -0.24
N LEU A 218 -12.08 2.84 -1.51
CA LEU A 218 -12.03 3.84 -2.57
C LEU A 218 -13.41 4.43 -2.87
N ALA A 219 -14.46 3.60 -2.93
CA ALA A 219 -15.84 4.04 -3.06
C ALA A 219 -16.28 4.83 -1.81
N GLY A 220 -15.93 4.36 -0.61
CA GLY A 220 -16.16 5.08 0.64
C GLY A 220 -15.52 6.45 0.67
N TYR A 221 -14.27 6.57 0.21
CA TYR A 221 -13.58 7.85 0.04
C TYR A 221 -14.30 8.74 -0.97
N ALA A 222 -14.64 8.20 -2.15
CA ALA A 222 -15.33 8.95 -3.19
C ALA A 222 -16.71 9.46 -2.71
N TRP A 223 -17.46 8.63 -1.98
CA TRP A 223 -18.77 8.97 -1.43
C TRP A 223 -18.67 9.97 -0.27
N GLY A 224 -17.79 9.74 0.70
CA GLY A 224 -17.58 10.64 1.84
C GLY A 224 -17.12 12.05 1.42
N ARG A 225 -16.47 12.17 0.26
CA ARG A 225 -16.08 13.45 -0.35
C ARG A 225 -17.23 14.14 -1.10
N ARG A 226 -18.36 13.48 -1.42
CA ARG A 226 -19.51 14.10 -2.12
C ARG A 226 -20.24 15.10 -1.23
N GLY A 227 -20.46 14.77 0.05
CA GLY A 227 -21.19 15.62 0.99
C GLY A 227 -20.34 16.65 1.74
N ARG A 228 -19.06 16.81 1.39
CA ARG A 228 -18.10 17.62 2.16
C ARG A 228 -17.34 18.58 1.24
N ALA A 229 -17.86 19.80 1.11
CA ALA A 229 -17.23 20.93 0.43
C ALA A 229 -15.98 21.39 1.17
#